data_AF-A0A496W0E6-F1
#
_entry.id   AF-A0A496W0E6-F1
#
_cell.length_a   1.000
_cell.length_b   1.000
_cell.length_c   1.000
_cell.angle_alpha   90.00
_cell.angle_beta   90.00
_cell.angle_gamma   90.00
#
_symmetry.space_group_name_H-M   'P 1'
#
loop_
_entity.id
_entity.type
_entity.pdbx_description
1 polymer ?
#
loop_
_entity_poly.entity_id
_entity_poly.type
_entity_poly.pdbx_seq_one_letter_code
_entity_poly.pdbx_strand_id
1 'polypeptide(L)'
;MSWYFRSGKLESPTNSWPAVSGSHGKGVLPKGEYKIGKVTTVVANPPSTDKKGFAWECPIMPTFSIPKNGLGIHPEANVAEMIGGIGLTNEDTMPTYNALKNANGETLMVE
;
A
#
# COMPACT_ATOMS: atom_id res chain seq x y z
N MET A 1 2.20 -15.85 4.87
CA MET A 1 2.96 -15.19 5.97
C MET A 1 2.23 -13.90 6.33
N SER A 2 2.67 -13.17 7.37
CA SER A 2 2.00 -11.92 7.79
C SER A 2 2.85 -10.70 7.46
N TRP A 3 2.20 -9.70 6.88
CA TRP A 3 2.70 -8.35 6.65
C TRP A 3 2.15 -7.40 7.72
N TYR A 4 2.81 -6.27 7.92
CA TYR A 4 2.39 -5.24 8.85
C TYR A 4 2.45 -3.85 8.21
N PHE A 5 1.46 -3.02 8.48
CA PHE A 5 1.55 -1.57 8.31
C PHE A 5 1.45 -0.92 9.69
N ARG A 6 2.57 -0.35 10.15
CA ARG A 6 2.69 0.25 11.48
C ARG A 6 3.83 1.24 11.52
N SER A 7 3.76 2.23 12.40
CA SER A 7 4.86 3.18 12.64
C SER A 7 5.44 3.82 11.37
N GLY A 8 4.60 4.13 10.38
CA GLY A 8 5.03 4.73 9.11
C GLY A 8 5.83 3.79 8.20
N LYS A 9 5.60 2.48 8.31
CA LYS A 9 6.30 1.45 7.52
C LYS A 9 5.35 0.36 7.06
N LEU A 10 5.61 -0.14 5.85
CA LEU A 10 5.11 -1.43 5.38
C LEU A 10 6.21 -2.47 5.61
N GLU A 11 5.90 -3.55 6.29
CA GLU A 11 6.84 -4.60 6.69
C GLU A 11 6.38 -5.94 6.12
N SER A 12 7.27 -6.63 5.42
CA SER A 12 7.13 -8.05 5.09
C SER A 12 7.93 -8.89 6.12
N PRO A 13 7.87 -10.23 6.07
CA PRO A 13 8.65 -11.07 6.97
C PRO A 13 10.17 -10.83 6.94
N THR A 14 10.69 -10.26 5.85
CA THR A 14 12.13 -10.11 5.62
C THR A 14 12.57 -8.69 5.24
N ASN A 15 11.64 -7.78 5.00
CA ASN A 15 11.93 -6.43 4.51
C ASN A 15 11.03 -5.38 5.15
N SER A 16 11.44 -4.12 5.09
CA SER A 16 10.69 -2.98 5.61
C SER A 16 10.88 -1.77 4.69
N TRP A 17 9.80 -1.05 4.42
CA TRP A 17 9.80 0.12 3.53
C TRP A 17 9.04 1.29 4.18
N PRO A 18 9.50 2.53 3.98
CA PRO A 18 8.83 3.70 4.52
C PRO A 18 7.50 3.93 3.79
N ALA A 19 6.43 4.02 4.56
CA ALA A 19 5.07 4.09 4.03
C ALA A 19 4.18 5.01 4.87
N VAL A 20 3.18 5.60 4.25
CA VAL A 20 2.19 6.44 4.92
C VAL A 20 0.81 5.94 4.58
N SER A 21 -0.18 6.23 5.43
CA SER A 21 -1.57 5.98 5.09
C SER A 21 -2.32 7.30 5.15
N GLY A 22 -2.99 7.64 4.05
CA GLY A 22 -3.88 8.79 3.94
C GLY A 22 -3.23 10.12 4.31
N SER A 23 -2.90 10.94 3.31
CA SER A 23 -2.42 12.29 3.55
C SER A 23 -3.53 13.25 4.02
N HIS A 24 -3.12 14.30 4.75
CA HIS A 24 -3.93 15.50 5.03
C HIS A 24 -5.35 15.29 5.58
N GLY A 25 -5.54 14.39 6.56
CA GLY A 25 -6.82 14.31 7.27
C GLY A 25 -7.97 13.69 6.48
N LYS A 26 -7.70 13.03 5.34
CA LYS A 26 -8.71 12.29 4.54
C LYS A 26 -8.97 10.84 5.01
N GLY A 27 -8.41 10.50 6.16
CA GLY A 27 -8.70 9.29 6.94
C GLY A 27 -7.57 8.26 6.88
N VAL A 28 -7.06 7.92 8.06
CA VAL A 28 -6.10 6.82 8.30
C VAL A 28 -6.76 5.49 7.88
N LEU A 29 -5.99 4.60 7.24
CA LEU A 29 -6.43 3.23 7.00
C LEU A 29 -6.87 2.60 8.33
N PRO A 30 -8.12 2.12 8.44
CA PRO A 30 -8.60 1.54 9.69
C PRO A 30 -7.71 0.40 10.18
N LYS A 31 -7.49 0.33 11.50
CA LYS A 31 -6.76 -0.78 12.10
C LYS A 31 -7.54 -2.08 11.92
N GLY A 32 -6.82 -3.17 11.66
CA GLY A 32 -7.42 -4.48 11.49
C GLY A 32 -6.67 -5.36 10.50
N GLU A 33 -7.28 -6.50 10.20
CA GLU A 33 -6.75 -7.47 9.26
C GLU A 33 -7.24 -7.18 7.83
N TYR A 34 -6.31 -7.23 6.88
CA TYR A 34 -6.55 -7.09 5.46
C TYR A 34 -5.98 -8.30 4.71
N LYS A 35 -6.59 -8.67 3.59
CA LYS A 35 -6.04 -9.60 2.60
C LYS A 35 -5.35 -8.83 1.49
N ILE A 36 -4.13 -9.24 1.18
CA ILE A 36 -3.34 -8.71 0.08
C ILE A 36 -3.85 -9.32 -1.22
N GLY A 37 -4.17 -8.47 -2.19
CA GLY A 37 -4.60 -8.88 -3.52
C GLY A 37 -3.43 -8.98 -4.51
N LYS A 38 -3.77 -9.18 -5.78
CA LYS A 38 -2.78 -9.32 -6.85
C LYS A 38 -2.24 -7.95 -7.24
N VAL A 39 -0.93 -7.73 -7.06
CA VAL A 39 -0.25 -6.53 -7.55
C VAL A 39 -0.24 -6.48 -9.09
N THR A 40 -0.49 -5.31 -9.64
CA THR A 40 -0.50 -5.05 -11.08
C THR A 40 0.27 -3.77 -11.41
N THR A 41 0.96 -3.78 -12.55
CA THR A 41 1.44 -2.54 -13.15
C THR A 41 0.26 -1.79 -13.73
N VAL A 42 0.26 -0.47 -13.61
CA VAL A 42 -0.79 0.40 -14.17
C VAL A 42 -0.18 1.34 -15.19
N VAL A 43 -1.01 1.92 -16.06
CA VAL A 43 -0.57 3.06 -16.90
C VAL A 43 -0.15 4.18 -15.95
N ALA A 44 0.93 4.89 -16.28
CA ALA A 44 1.48 5.97 -15.47
C ALA A 44 0.36 6.92 -15.01
N ASN A 45 0.05 6.84 -13.71
CA ASN A 45 -0.97 7.62 -13.04
C ASN A 45 -0.26 8.36 -11.90
N PRO A 46 -0.30 9.70 -11.84
CA PRO A 46 0.46 10.47 -10.87
C PRO A 46 0.31 10.08 -9.39
N PRO A 47 -0.80 9.54 -8.86
CA PRO A 47 -0.84 9.10 -7.46
C PRO A 47 -0.24 7.71 -7.22
N SER A 48 0.11 6.95 -8.26
CA SER A 48 0.57 5.55 -8.17
C SER A 48 1.91 5.30 -8.88
N THR A 49 2.70 6.35 -9.10
CA THR A 49 3.99 6.29 -9.79
C THR A 49 5.10 6.67 -8.81
N ASP A 50 6.23 5.98 -8.79
CA ASP A 50 7.37 6.44 -7.98
C ASP A 50 8.20 7.52 -8.69
N LYS A 51 9.21 8.07 -8.01
CA LYS A 51 10.08 9.12 -8.59
C LYS A 51 10.90 8.63 -9.78
N LYS A 52 11.00 7.32 -9.99
CA LYS A 52 11.66 6.69 -11.15
C LYS A 52 10.70 6.41 -12.30
N GLY A 53 9.43 6.76 -12.17
CA GLY A 53 8.42 6.56 -13.21
C GLY A 53 7.80 5.16 -13.21
N PHE A 54 8.01 4.36 -12.16
CA PHE A 54 7.42 3.03 -12.07
C PHE A 54 6.05 3.08 -11.40
N ALA A 55 5.01 2.66 -12.14
CA ALA A 55 3.62 2.77 -11.71
C ALA A 55 2.96 1.41 -11.47
N TRP A 56 2.37 1.25 -10.29
CA TRP A 56 1.70 0.01 -9.88
C TRP A 56 0.72 0.20 -8.72
N GLU A 57 -0.15 -0.79 -8.53
CA GLU A 57 -1.09 -0.87 -7.42
C GLU A 57 -1.22 -2.31 -6.93
N CYS A 58 -1.40 -2.49 -5.62
CA CYS A 58 -1.75 -3.76 -5.00
C CYS A 58 -3.00 -3.57 -4.13
N PRO A 59 -4.17 -4.09 -4.54
CA PRO A 59 -5.39 -3.91 -3.75
C PRO A 59 -5.30 -4.65 -2.42
N ILE A 60 -5.91 -4.09 -1.38
CA ILE A 60 -6.06 -4.75 -0.08
C ILE A 60 -7.55 -4.76 0.31
N MET A 61 -7.99 -5.87 0.90
CA MET A 61 -9.40 -6.05 1.27
C MET A 61 -9.51 -6.27 2.78
N PRO A 62 -10.24 -5.43 3.52
CA PRO A 62 -10.44 -5.65 4.96
C PRO A 62 -11.23 -6.95 5.17
N THR A 63 -10.91 -7.69 6.23
CA THR A 63 -11.72 -8.84 6.68
C THR A 63 -12.87 -8.43 7.60
N PHE A 64 -13.07 -7.12 7.76
CA PHE A 64 -14.07 -6.47 8.60
C PHE A 64 -14.84 -5.41 7.80
N SER A 65 -15.98 -4.98 8.32
CA SER A 65 -16.81 -3.98 7.65
C SER A 65 -16.20 -2.58 7.76
N ILE A 66 -16.06 -1.90 6.63
CA ILE A 66 -15.67 -0.49 6.56
C ILE A 66 -16.56 0.26 5.56
N PRO A 67 -16.74 1.58 5.71
CA PRO A 67 -17.56 2.37 4.79
C PRO A 67 -16.89 2.71 3.45
N LYS A 68 -15.62 2.33 3.24
CA LYS A 68 -14.83 2.67 2.04
C LYS A 68 -14.46 1.42 1.24
N ASN A 69 -14.54 1.52 -0.09
CA ASN A 69 -14.04 0.50 -1.01
C ASN A 69 -12.79 1.02 -1.75
N GLY A 70 -12.02 0.13 -2.39
CA GLY A 70 -10.90 0.51 -3.25
C GLY A 70 -9.63 0.92 -2.49
N LEU A 71 -9.25 0.15 -1.48
CA LEU A 71 -8.00 0.36 -0.74
C LEU A 71 -6.86 -0.39 -1.44
N GLY A 72 -5.66 0.17 -1.39
CA GLY A 72 -4.49 -0.46 -1.99
C GLY A 72 -3.17 0.05 -1.42
N ILE A 73 -2.11 -0.68 -1.74
CA ILE A 73 -0.70 -0.30 -1.57
C ILE A 73 -0.19 0.19 -2.92
N HIS A 74 0.44 1.35 -2.98
CA HIS A 74 0.99 1.91 -4.21
C HIS A 74 2.13 2.88 -3.92
N PRO A 75 2.93 3.27 -4.93
CA PRO A 75 3.85 4.39 -4.81
C PRO A 75 3.12 5.69 -4.46
N GLU A 76 3.72 6.54 -3.64
CA GLU A 76 3.28 7.90 -3.38
C GLU A 76 4.07 8.88 -4.28
N ALA A 77 3.49 9.33 -5.40
CA ALA A 77 4.13 10.40 -6.18
C ALA A 77 3.69 11.80 -5.77
N ASN A 78 2.51 11.96 -5.17
CA ASN A 78 1.99 13.26 -4.74
C ASN A 78 0.99 13.10 -3.59
N VAL A 79 1.41 13.60 -2.43
CA VAL A 79 0.76 13.54 -1.11
C VAL A 79 -0.66 14.15 -1.09
N ALA A 80 -1.28 14.59 -2.17
CA ALA A 80 -2.55 15.34 -2.12
C ALA A 80 -3.84 14.47 -2.21
N GLU A 81 -3.76 13.23 -2.69
CA GLU A 81 -4.97 12.50 -3.16
C GLU A 81 -5.19 11.09 -2.60
N MET A 82 -4.43 10.64 -1.60
CA MET A 82 -4.66 9.31 -1.04
C MET A 82 -5.92 9.25 -0.17
N ILE A 83 -6.98 8.62 -0.68
CA ILE A 83 -8.15 8.24 0.12
C ILE A 83 -7.94 6.83 0.68
N GLY A 84 -7.33 6.74 1.86
CA GLY A 84 -7.36 5.55 2.73
C GLY A 84 -6.41 4.39 2.41
N GLY A 85 -5.56 4.47 1.38
CA GLY A 85 -4.56 3.44 1.05
C GLY A 85 -3.26 3.51 1.86
N ILE A 86 -2.26 2.73 1.43
CA ILE A 86 -0.86 2.75 1.90
C ILE A 86 0.03 3.25 0.77
N GLY A 87 0.62 4.42 0.95
CA GLY A 87 1.57 5.06 0.04
C GLY A 87 3.02 4.79 0.40
N LEU A 88 3.79 4.24 -0.52
CA LEU A 88 5.23 4.06 -0.36
C LEU A 88 5.98 5.35 -0.69
N THR A 89 6.84 5.80 0.22
CA THR A 89 7.51 7.11 0.14
C THR A 89 8.96 7.04 -0.32
N ASN A 90 9.49 5.84 -0.53
CA ASN A 90 10.79 5.62 -1.14
C ASN A 90 10.80 5.97 -2.64
N GLU A 91 11.94 6.42 -3.14
CA GLU A 91 12.08 6.89 -4.53
C GLU A 91 11.98 5.75 -5.56
N ASP A 92 12.34 4.54 -5.15
CA ASP A 92 12.32 3.32 -5.96
C ASP A 92 11.49 2.26 -5.27
N THR A 93 10.31 1.99 -5.81
CA THR A 93 9.32 1.06 -5.22
C THR A 93 9.35 -0.33 -5.86
N MET A 94 10.22 -0.55 -6.85
CA MET A 94 10.38 -1.84 -7.52
C MET A 94 10.66 -3.01 -6.55
N PRO A 95 11.49 -2.85 -5.48
CA PRO A 95 11.71 -3.93 -4.52
C PRO A 95 10.42 -4.33 -3.78
N THR A 96 9.61 -3.35 -3.37
CA THR A 96 8.35 -3.60 -2.66
C THR A 96 7.33 -4.27 -3.58
N TYR A 97 7.22 -3.79 -4.82
CA TYR A 97 6.39 -4.43 -5.85
C TYR A 97 6.76 -5.90 -6.08
N ASN A 98 8.06 -6.21 -6.19
CA ASN A 98 8.52 -7.58 -6.36
C ASN A 98 8.24 -8.47 -5.15
N ALA A 99 8.29 -7.92 -3.93
CA ALA A 99 7.87 -8.66 -2.75
C ALA A 99 6.35 -8.94 -2.75
N LEU A 100 5.53 -7.96 -3.15
CA LEU A 100 4.07 -8.09 -3.20
C LEU A 100 3.58 -9.04 -4.30
N LYS A 101 4.35 -9.26 -5.38
CA LYS A 101 4.02 -10.25 -6.43
C LYS A 101 3.73 -11.64 -5.88
N ASN A 102 4.42 -12.03 -4.82
CA ASN A 102 4.29 -13.34 -4.19
C ASN A 102 3.40 -13.33 -2.94
N ALA A 103 2.82 -12.18 -2.61
CA ALA A 103 2.03 -11.97 -1.39
C ALA A 103 0.51 -12.07 -1.61
N ASN A 104 0.04 -12.38 -2.81
CA ASN A 104 -1.39 -12.49 -3.09
C ASN A 104 -2.05 -13.57 -2.20
N GLY A 105 -3.10 -13.17 -1.48
CA GLY A 105 -3.80 -14.00 -0.49
C GLY A 105 -3.17 -13.98 0.90
N GLU A 106 -2.00 -13.35 1.07
CA GLU A 106 -1.38 -13.17 2.38
C GLU A 106 -2.13 -12.13 3.21
N THR A 107 -1.78 -12.08 4.50
CA THR A 107 -2.44 -11.23 5.48
C THR A 107 -1.59 -10.00 5.77
N LEU A 108 -2.23 -8.83 5.79
CA LEU A 108 -1.67 -7.55 6.21
C LEU A 108 -2.37 -7.10 7.49
N MET A 109 -1.61 -6.86 8.55
CA MET A 109 -2.10 -6.30 9.81
C MET A 109 -1.83 -4.80 9.83
N VAL A 110 -2.86 -4.00 10.09
CA VAL A 110 -2.75 -2.54 10.24
C VAL A 110 -2.84 -2.19 11.73
N GLU A 111 -1.77 -1.58 12.27
CA GLU A 111 -1.60 -1.29 13.70
C GLU A 111 -1.43 0.20 14.01
#